data_AF-A0A5U8XPY3-F1
#
_entry.id   AF-A0A5U8XPY3-F1
#
_cell.length_a   1.000
_cell.length_b   1.000
_cell.length_c   1.000
_cell.angle_alpha   90.00
_cell.angle_beta   90.00
_cell.angle_gamma   90.00
#
_symmetry.space_group_name_H-M   'P 1'
#
loop_
_entity.id
_entity.type
_entity.pdbx_description
1 polymer ?
#
loop_
_entity_poly.entity_id
_entity_poly.type
_entity_poly.pdbx_seq_one_letter_code
_entity_poly.pdbx_strand_id
1 'polypeptide(L)'
;MLDSFVTYESAIPALSTIERQLIIDHLDYLRNHPDTKKAVAVDPRYSYPEMHSLYAYCRLAGIPSELVFPIMLLNNLRSPMEFTPDIQTLMIPDIGVVASILDSAVV
;
A
#
# COMPACT_ATOMS: atom_id res chain seq x y z
N MET A 1 -15.08 -23.73 -13.20
CA MET A 1 -14.37 -22.50 -13.58
C MET A 1 -13.33 -22.27 -12.51
N LEU A 2 -12.04 -22.35 -12.87
CA LEU A 2 -10.97 -21.88 -12.00
C LEU A 2 -11.10 -20.37 -12.02
N ASP A 3 -11.77 -19.81 -11.02
CA ASP A 3 -11.80 -18.36 -10.82
C ASP A 3 -10.35 -17.90 -10.81
N SER A 4 -10.06 -17.00 -11.74
CA SER A 4 -8.78 -16.35 -11.96
C SER A 4 -7.97 -16.27 -10.68
N PHE A 5 -6.88 -17.03 -10.61
CA PHE A 5 -5.77 -16.66 -9.76
C PHE A 5 -5.32 -15.30 -10.27
N VAL A 6 -5.88 -14.23 -9.69
CA VAL A 6 -5.28 -12.91 -9.73
C VAL A 6 -3.98 -13.11 -8.96
N THR A 7 -2.94 -13.54 -9.66
CA THR A 7 -1.58 -13.32 -9.20
C THR A 7 -1.51 -11.84 -8.92
N TYR A 8 -1.34 -11.48 -7.65
CA TYR A 8 -1.23 -10.11 -7.13
C TYR A 8 0.03 -9.38 -7.66
N GLU A 9 0.51 -9.73 -8.86
CA GLU A 9 1.63 -9.12 -9.57
C GLU A 9 1.38 -7.64 -9.93
N SER A 10 0.20 -7.08 -9.64
CA SER A 10 -0.13 -5.68 -9.89
C SER A 10 -0.07 -4.75 -8.66
N ALA A 11 -0.01 -5.26 -7.43
CA ALA A 11 -0.14 -4.42 -6.23
C ALA A 11 1.20 -3.79 -5.77
N ILE A 12 2.33 -4.44 -6.06
CA ILE A 12 3.67 -3.85 -5.95
C ILE A 12 4.28 -3.80 -7.34
N PRO A 13 4.54 -2.61 -7.89
CA PRO A 13 5.19 -2.48 -9.18
C PRO A 13 6.61 -3.08 -9.18
N ALA A 14 7.01 -3.67 -10.30
CA ALA A 14 8.36 -4.26 -10.45
C ALA A 14 9.46 -3.18 -10.32
N LEU A 15 10.67 -3.59 -9.94
CA LEU A 15 11.78 -2.69 -9.61
C LEU A 15 12.12 -1.67 -10.72
N SER A 16 11.95 -2.03 -11.98
CA SER A 16 12.29 -1.23 -13.15
C SER A 16 11.13 -0.39 -13.71
N THR A 17 10.00 -0.33 -13.02
CA THR A 17 8.80 0.37 -13.51
C THR A 17 8.82 1.86 -13.16
N ILE A 18 8.28 2.69 -14.05
CA ILE A 18 8.20 4.15 -13.85
C ILE A 18 7.25 4.45 -12.69
N GLU A 19 6.16 3.69 -12.57
CA GLU A 19 5.18 3.77 -11.49
C GLU A 19 5.86 3.64 -10.13
N ARG A 20 6.77 2.66 -9.98
CA ARG A 20 7.54 2.48 -8.75
C ARG A 20 8.37 3.73 -8.43
N GLN A 21 9.07 4.25 -9.43
CA GLN A 21 9.96 5.39 -9.27
C GLN A 21 9.17 6.64 -8.89
N LEU A 22 8.05 6.91 -9.54
CA LEU A 22 7.19 8.06 -9.25
C LEU A 22 6.68 8.05 -7.81
N ILE A 23 6.22 6.91 -7.31
CA ILE A 23 5.76 6.80 -5.91
C ILE A 23 6.91 7.06 -4.93
N ILE A 24 8.11 6.57 -5.23
CA ILE A 24 9.30 6.80 -4.39
C ILE A 24 9.69 8.29 -4.40
N ASP A 25 9.72 8.92 -5.57
CA ASP A 25 10.08 10.33 -5.73
C ASP A 25 9.09 11.26 -5.03
N HIS A 26 7.82 10.87 -4.96
CA HIS A 26 6.75 11.63 -4.33
C HIS A 26 6.43 11.16 -2.90
N LEU A 27 7.28 10.33 -2.28
CA LEU A 27 6.98 9.75 -0.96
C LEU A 27 6.84 10.82 0.14
N ASP A 28 7.69 11.84 0.13
CA ASP A 28 7.61 12.95 1.09
C ASP A 28 6.40 13.84 0.85
N TYR A 29 5.97 13.99 -0.41
CA TYR A 29 4.72 14.67 -0.74
C TYR A 29 3.52 13.88 -0.18
N LEU A 30 3.46 12.57 -0.43
CA LEU A 30 2.41 11.69 0.11
C LEU A 30 2.36 11.73 1.63
N ARG A 31 3.51 11.68 2.31
CA ARG A 31 3.60 11.71 3.79
C ARG A 31 3.01 12.99 4.39
N ASN A 32 3.15 14.11 3.68
CA ASN A 32 2.75 15.43 4.17
C ASN A 32 1.42 15.93 3.59
N HIS A 33 0.83 15.20 2.63
CA HIS A 33 -0.43 15.57 2.02
C HIS A 33 -1.56 15.64 3.06
N PRO A 34 -2.45 16.65 3.03
CA PRO A 34 -3.54 16.80 4.01
C PRO A 34 -4.49 15.59 4.05
N ASP A 35 -4.71 14.93 2.90
CA ASP A 35 -5.63 13.79 2.81
C ASP A 35 -4.99 12.46 3.26
N THR A 36 -3.69 12.45 3.54
CA THR A 36 -3.02 11.26 4.08
C THR A 36 -3.36 11.06 5.54
N LYS A 37 -3.98 9.93 5.85
CA LYS A 37 -4.37 9.56 7.21
C LYS A 37 -3.14 9.02 7.95
N LYS A 38 -2.64 9.77 8.93
CA LYS A 38 -1.34 9.48 9.58
C LYS A 38 -1.35 8.36 10.62
N ALA A 39 -2.49 8.07 11.24
CA ALA A 39 -2.58 7.12 12.34
C ALA A 39 -3.90 6.34 12.28
N VAL A 40 -4.12 5.62 11.18
CA VAL A 40 -5.27 4.72 11.06
C VAL A 40 -5.02 3.50 11.94
N ALA A 41 -5.87 3.29 12.95
CA ALA A 41 -5.77 2.12 13.81
C ALA A 41 -5.93 0.83 13.00
N VAL A 42 -5.01 -0.11 13.21
CA VAL A 42 -5.05 -1.44 12.59
C VAL A 42 -6.12 -2.27 13.27
N ASP A 43 -7.01 -2.88 12.49
CA ASP A 43 -7.97 -3.84 13.03
C ASP A 43 -7.24 -5.17 13.35
N PRO A 44 -7.15 -5.58 14.63
CA PRO A 44 -6.45 -6.80 15.03
C PRO A 44 -7.04 -8.07 14.42
N ARG A 45 -8.30 -8.03 13.98
CA ARG A 45 -8.96 -9.16 13.30
C ARG A 45 -8.36 -9.46 11.93
N TYR A 46 -7.56 -8.55 11.37
CA TYR A 46 -6.94 -8.73 10.04
C TYR A 46 -5.41 -8.80 10.11
N SER A 47 -4.83 -8.69 11.31
CA SER A 47 -3.38 -8.77 11.52
C SER A 47 -2.92 -10.09 12.16
N TYR A 48 -3.74 -11.14 12.07
CA TYR A 48 -3.46 -12.44 12.71
C TYR A 48 -2.08 -13.02 12.33
N PRO A 49 -1.43 -13.75 13.27
CA PRO A 49 -0.10 -14.27 13.04
C PRO A 49 0.06 -15.26 11.89
N GLU A 50 -1.01 -15.93 11.51
CA GLU A 50 -0.96 -16.94 10.45
C GLU A 50 -0.99 -16.30 9.05
N MET A 51 -1.44 -15.03 8.94
CA MET A 51 -1.56 -14.33 7.66
C MET A 51 -0.54 -13.22 7.44
N HIS A 52 0.14 -12.71 8.49
CA HIS A 52 1.16 -11.62 8.50
C HIS A 52 1.57 -11.05 7.13
N SER A 53 0.66 -10.31 6.52
CA SER A 53 0.85 -9.80 5.17
C SER A 53 0.04 -8.54 5.01
N LEU A 54 0.71 -7.44 4.70
CA LEU A 54 0.05 -6.19 4.39
C LEU A 54 -0.95 -6.37 3.24
N TYR A 55 -0.68 -7.28 2.30
CA TYR A 55 -1.64 -7.61 1.23
C TYR A 55 -2.94 -8.17 1.78
N ALA A 56 -2.86 -9.17 2.65
CA ALA A 56 -4.02 -9.81 3.24
C ALA A 56 -4.81 -8.80 4.07
N TYR A 57 -4.10 -7.99 4.86
CA TYR A 57 -4.68 -6.92 5.64
C TYR A 57 -5.45 -5.91 4.76
N CYS A 58 -4.80 -5.35 3.73
CA CYS A 58 -5.44 -4.38 2.85
C CYS A 58 -6.69 -4.94 2.18
N ARG A 59 -6.63 -6.19 1.69
CA ARG A 59 -7.78 -6.87 1.09
C ARG A 59 -8.96 -6.98 2.07
N LEU A 60 -8.70 -7.42 3.30
CA LEU A 60 -9.74 -7.64 4.31
C LEU A 60 -10.30 -6.33 4.87
N ALA A 61 -9.46 -5.30 4.97
CA ALA A 61 -9.84 -3.96 5.39
C ALA A 61 -10.53 -3.15 4.27
N GLY A 62 -10.67 -3.70 3.06
CA GLY A 62 -11.27 -3.00 1.91
C GLY A 62 -10.40 -1.86 1.37
N ILE A 63 -9.09 -1.91 1.61
CA ILE A 63 -8.11 -0.95 1.09
C ILE A 63 -7.74 -1.36 -0.35
N PRO A 64 -7.81 -0.44 -1.32
CA PRO A 64 -7.43 -0.71 -2.71
C PRO A 64 -5.99 -1.24 -2.85
N SER A 65 -5.78 -2.16 -3.78
CA SER A 65 -4.48 -2.80 -4.03
C SER A 65 -3.39 -1.81 -4.44
N GLU A 66 -3.77 -0.74 -5.13
CA GLU A 66 -2.92 0.36 -5.61
C GLU A 66 -2.24 1.12 -4.45
N LEU A 67 -2.87 1.09 -3.26
CA LEU A 67 -2.32 1.72 -2.07
C LEU A 67 -1.33 0.83 -1.33
N VAL A 68 -1.22 -0.46 -1.64
CA VAL A 68 -0.36 -1.38 -0.89
C VAL A 68 1.10 -0.90 -0.93
N PHE A 69 1.63 -0.61 -2.12
CA PHE A 69 3.02 -0.17 -2.25
C PHE A 69 3.29 1.20 -1.58
N PRO A 70 2.47 2.25 -1.80
CA PRO A 70 2.59 3.51 -1.05
C PRO A 70 2.50 3.32 0.48
N ILE A 71 1.56 2.50 0.98
CA ILE A 71 1.42 2.21 2.42
C ILE A 71 2.69 1.55 2.95
N MET A 72 3.26 0.58 2.22
CA MET A 72 4.52 -0.04 2.63
C MET A 72 5.60 1.01 2.85
N LEU A 73 5.83 1.86 1.86
CA LEU A 73 6.91 2.86 1.91
C LEU A 73 6.67 3.89 3.01
N LEU A 74 5.45 4.39 3.17
CA LEU A 74 5.11 5.38 4.20
C LEU A 74 5.29 4.84 5.63
N ASN A 75 5.12 3.52 5.82
CA ASN A 75 5.26 2.84 7.10
C ASN A 75 6.62 2.13 7.25
N ASN A 76 7.60 2.43 6.39
CA ASN A 76 8.95 1.86 6.39
C ASN A 76 9.00 0.32 6.26
N LEU A 77 8.01 -0.28 5.60
CA LEU A 77 7.98 -1.71 5.28
C LEU A 77 8.66 -1.94 3.92
N ARG A 78 9.62 -2.85 3.88
CA ARG A 78 10.32 -3.24 2.63
C ARG A 78 9.64 -4.39 1.93
N SER A 79 8.89 -5.18 2.69
CA SER A 79 8.12 -6.32 2.21
C SER A 79 6.73 -6.33 2.87
N PRO A 80 5.68 -6.78 2.16
CA PRO A 80 4.37 -7.01 2.77
C PRO A 80 4.40 -7.95 3.97
N MET A 81 5.37 -8.88 4.00
CA MET A 81 5.55 -9.85 5.09
C MET A 81 6.10 -9.22 6.38
N GLU A 82 6.59 -7.98 6.32
CA GLU A 82 7.03 -7.24 7.51
C GLU A 82 5.84 -6.64 8.28
N PHE A 83 4.61 -6.79 7.76
CA PHE A 83 3.41 -6.40 8.48
C PHE A 83 3.07 -7.42 9.58
N THR A 84 3.41 -7.05 10.81
CA THR A 84 3.16 -7.84 12.02
C THR A 84 2.04 -7.23 12.87
N PRO A 85 1.48 -7.95 13.86
CA PRO A 85 0.42 -7.46 14.73
C PRO A 85 0.93 -6.40 15.71
N ASP A 86 2.25 -6.24 15.83
CA ASP A 86 2.90 -5.17 16.61
C ASP A 86 2.68 -3.80 15.96
N ILE A 87 2.38 -3.76 14.65
CA ILE A 87 1.99 -2.54 13.95
C ILE A 87 0.53 -2.24 14.28
N GLN A 88 0.33 -1.29 15.19
CA GLN A 88 -1.00 -0.90 15.67
C GLN A 88 -1.62 0.24 14.86
N THR A 89 -0.81 0.95 14.09
CA THR A 89 -1.26 2.09 13.28
C THR A 89 -0.57 2.09 11.93
N LEU A 90 -1.31 2.48 10.89
CA LEU A 90 -0.78 2.69 9.55
C LEU A 90 -1.01 4.13 9.08
N MET A 91 -0.02 4.66 8.38
CA MET A 91 -0.19 5.81 7.51
C MET A 91 -0.76 5.34 6.17
N ILE A 92 -1.91 5.88 5.78
CA ILE A 92 -2.65 5.49 4.58
C ILE A 92 -2.86 6.73 3.70
N PRO A 93 -2.27 6.80 2.49
CA PRO A 93 -2.49 7.91 1.57
C PRO A 93 -3.87 7.79 0.91
N ASP A 94 -4.36 8.91 0.39
CA ASP A 94 -5.59 8.92 -0.39
C ASP A 94 -5.36 8.35 -1.81
N ILE A 95 -6.35 7.63 -2.33
CA ILE A 95 -6.27 6.98 -3.65
C ILE A 95 -6.25 7.99 -4.80
N GLY A 96 -6.99 9.09 -4.70
CA GLY A 96 -6.99 10.14 -5.71
C GLY A 96 -5.64 10.83 -5.80
N VAL A 97 -4.98 11.05 -4.66
CA VAL A 97 -3.63 11.61 -4.61
C VAL A 97 -2.63 10.67 -5.28
N VAL A 98 -2.66 9.38 -4.94
CA VAL A 98 -1.78 8.37 -5.57
C VAL A 98 -2.04 8.27 -7.07
N ALA A 99 -3.30 8.26 -7.51
CA ALA A 99 -3.65 8.25 -8.93
C ALA A 99 -3.09 9.48 -9.66
N SER A 100 -3.21 10.68 -9.08
CA SER A 100 -2.69 11.91 -9.68
C SER A 100 -1.17 11.89 -9.91
N ILE A 101 -0.42 11.26 -9.01
CA ILE A 101 1.03 11.05 -9.16
C ILE A 101 1.32 10.10 -10.31
N LEU A 102 0.59 8.98 -10.41
CA LEU A 102 0.80 7.99 -11.46
C LEU A 102 0.42 8.54 -12.84
N ASP A 103 -0.65 9.33 -12.94
CA ASP A 103 -1.08 9.96 -14.20
C ASP A 103 -0.07 11.01 -14.70
N SER A 104 0.74 11.60 -13.82
CA SER A 104 1.79 12.55 -14.21
C SER A 104 2.89 11.93 -15.10
N ALA A 105 2.97 10.60 -15.17
CA ALA A 105 3.89 9.85 -16.03
C ALA A 105 3.55 9.89 -17.52
N VAL A 106 2.29 10.19 -17.87
CA VAL A 106 1.70 9.95 -19.21
C VAL A 106 1.77 11.21 -20.09
N VAL A 107 2.68 12.16 -19.79
CA VAL A 107 2.87 13.42 -20.55
C VAL A 107 4.06 13.32 -21.49
#